data_AF-A0A659RV76-F1
#
_entry.id   AF-A0A659RV76-F1
#
_cell.length_a   1.000
_cell.length_b   1.000
_cell.length_c   1.000
_cell.angle_alpha   90.00
_cell.angle_beta   90.00
_cell.angle_gamma   90.00
#
_symmetry.space_group_name_H-M   'P 1'
#
loop_
_entity.id
_entity.type
_entity.pdbx_description
1 polymer ?
#
loop_
_entity_poly.entity_id
_entity_poly.type
_entity_poly.pdbx_seq_one_letter_code
_entity_poly.pdbx_strand_id
1 'polypeptide(L)'
;MNGNNVRQPACQMSFRHAVLAFAIAVALGSGTASAGEKLDMSFIQGGAGINPEVWAALNGDYAPGRYLVDLSLNGKDIGKHILDVTPQDSEALCLSEAWLAKAGIYVSAEYFRKGYDATRQCWVLAKAPAVKVDFDVATQSLSLAIPQKGLVKMPENVEWDYGTEAFRMNYNANANSGRYNTSAFGSADLKANIGRWVVSSSATASTGDGGSNEATINMFTATRAIRSLSADLAVGKTSTGDSLLGSTGTYGVSLSRNNSMKPGNLGYTPVFSGIANGPSRVTLTQNGRMLYSGMMPSGPFSVTDVPLYSSGDVTMTVTGDDGRVQTQVFPLSVMAGQLSPGQHEFSVAAGIPDDDSDLE
;
A
#
# COMPACT_ATOMS: atom_id res chain seq x y z
N MET A 1 -33.76 -34.00 71.72
CA MET A 1 -34.88 -33.92 70.75
C MET A 1 -34.95 -32.49 70.25
N ASN A 2 -34.90 -32.33 68.92
CA ASN A 2 -35.24 -31.15 68.08
C ASN A 2 -34.48 -29.83 68.36
N GLY A 3 -33.95 -29.09 67.40
CA GLY A 3 -33.92 -29.16 65.94
C GLY A 3 -33.47 -27.80 65.37
N ASN A 4 -32.65 -27.83 64.33
CA ASN A 4 -32.39 -26.85 63.24
C ASN A 4 -32.56 -25.33 63.47
N ASN A 5 -31.49 -24.55 63.22
CA ASN A 5 -31.27 -23.81 61.95
C ASN A 5 -30.16 -22.76 62.12
N VAL A 6 -29.06 -22.90 61.39
CA VAL A 6 -28.05 -21.85 61.23
C VAL A 6 -28.41 -21.04 59.98
N ARG A 7 -28.78 -19.76 60.17
CA ARG A 7 -28.85 -18.77 59.09
C ARG A 7 -27.60 -17.90 59.15
N GLN A 8 -26.81 -17.92 58.08
CA GLN A 8 -25.78 -16.91 57.80
C GLN A 8 -26.45 -15.61 57.30
N PRO A 9 -25.96 -14.41 57.69
CA PRO A 9 -26.37 -13.19 57.03
C PRO A 9 -25.55 -12.98 55.74
N ALA A 10 -26.27 -12.73 54.64
CA ALA A 10 -25.73 -12.34 53.35
C ALA A 10 -25.14 -10.92 53.42
N CYS A 11 -23.89 -10.77 53.04
CA CYS A 11 -23.25 -9.48 52.80
C CYS A 11 -23.57 -9.03 51.37
N GLN A 12 -24.55 -8.14 51.20
CA GLN A 12 -24.81 -7.50 49.91
C GLN A 12 -23.75 -6.41 49.66
N MET A 13 -22.78 -6.70 48.79
CA MET A 13 -21.89 -5.68 48.22
C MET A 13 -22.60 -4.92 47.11
N SER A 14 -23.30 -3.84 47.48
CA SER A 14 -23.73 -2.78 46.56
C SER A 14 -22.54 -1.87 46.24
N PHE A 15 -21.65 -2.31 45.36
CA PHE A 15 -20.55 -1.49 44.85
C PHE A 15 -20.25 -1.90 43.42
N ARG A 16 -20.63 -1.07 42.43
CA ARG A 16 -20.01 -1.06 41.08
C ARG A 16 -20.57 -0.07 40.04
N HIS A 17 -21.65 0.66 40.31
CA HIS A 17 -22.15 1.64 39.33
C HIS A 17 -21.48 3.03 39.47
N ALA A 18 -21.15 3.46 40.68
CA ALA A 18 -20.53 4.76 40.93
C ALA A 18 -19.08 4.85 40.45
N VAL A 19 -18.31 3.76 40.57
CA VAL A 19 -16.90 3.71 40.12
C VAL A 19 -16.80 3.74 38.59
N LEU A 20 -17.73 3.07 37.90
CA LEU A 20 -17.81 3.07 36.44
C LEU A 20 -18.21 4.47 35.91
N ALA A 21 -19.18 5.11 36.55
CA ALA A 21 -19.59 6.47 36.19
C ALA A 21 -18.47 7.51 36.41
N PHE A 22 -17.68 7.36 37.48
CA PHE A 22 -16.54 8.23 37.75
C PHE A 22 -15.39 8.01 36.75
N ALA A 23 -15.13 6.76 36.35
CA ALA A 23 -14.14 6.45 35.32
C ALA A 23 -14.53 7.03 33.93
N ILE A 24 -15.82 6.98 33.58
CA ILE A 24 -16.34 7.57 32.33
C ILE A 24 -16.26 9.11 32.37
N ALA A 25 -16.57 9.73 33.51
CA ALA A 25 -16.48 11.19 33.66
C ALA A 25 -15.04 11.72 33.59
N VAL A 26 -14.07 10.97 34.14
CA VAL A 26 -12.64 11.32 34.06
C VAL A 26 -12.09 11.11 32.64
N ALA A 27 -12.56 10.09 31.92
CA ALA A 27 -12.19 9.85 30.52
C ALA A 27 -12.73 10.94 29.56
N LEU A 28 -13.85 11.59 29.90
CA LEU A 28 -14.43 12.68 29.13
C LEU A 28 -13.88 14.08 29.50
N GLY A 29 -13.16 14.20 30.62
CA GLY A 29 -12.79 15.49 31.21
C GLY A 29 -11.39 16.04 30.87
N SER A 30 -10.57 15.32 30.10
CA SER A 30 -9.17 15.71 29.86
C SER A 30 -8.86 15.92 28.39
N GLY A 31 -9.43 16.99 27.83
CA GLY A 31 -8.96 17.58 26.58
C GLY A 31 -8.55 19.02 26.86
N THR A 32 -7.25 19.27 27.06
CA THR A 32 -6.71 20.61 26.89
C THR A 32 -6.83 20.94 25.41
N ALA A 33 -7.88 21.67 25.03
CA ALA A 33 -7.95 22.28 23.72
C ALA A 33 -6.82 23.31 23.63
N SER A 34 -5.74 22.97 22.94
CA SER A 34 -4.80 23.96 22.45
C SER A 34 -5.57 24.78 21.42
N ALA A 35 -5.90 26.03 21.76
CA ALA A 35 -6.36 26.97 20.76
C ALA A 35 -5.27 27.03 19.68
N GLY A 36 -5.64 26.76 18.43
CA GLY A 36 -4.75 26.95 17.29
C GLY A 36 -4.23 28.39 17.26
N GLU A 37 -3.05 28.58 16.71
CA GLU A 37 -2.42 29.90 16.56
C GLU A 37 -3.45 30.92 16.05
N LYS A 38 -3.63 31.99 16.80
CA LYS A 38 -4.60 33.03 16.50
C LYS A 38 -4.21 33.66 15.16
N LEU A 39 -5.13 33.63 14.19
CA LEU A 39 -4.91 34.18 12.85
C LEU A 39 -4.38 35.62 12.95
N ASP A 40 -3.23 35.90 12.35
CA ASP A 40 -2.64 37.24 12.37
C ASP A 40 -3.44 38.17 11.45
N MET A 41 -4.22 39.06 12.05
CA MET A 41 -5.07 40.02 11.34
C MET A 41 -4.32 41.29 10.91
N SER A 42 -3.05 41.47 11.29
CA SER A 42 -2.25 42.66 10.96
C SER A 42 -2.12 42.85 9.44
N PHE A 43 -2.09 41.75 8.68
CA PHE A 43 -2.08 41.74 7.23
C PHE A 43 -3.36 42.32 6.61
N ILE A 44 -4.54 42.01 7.18
CA ILE A 44 -5.84 42.49 6.70
C ILE A 44 -6.08 43.96 7.12
N GLN A 45 -5.46 44.41 8.21
CA GLN A 45 -5.66 45.74 8.79
C GLN A 45 -4.66 46.81 8.27
N GLY A 46 -4.14 46.64 7.05
CA GLY A 46 -3.27 47.65 6.41
C GLY A 46 -1.82 47.63 6.89
N GLY A 47 -1.40 46.56 7.56
CA GLY A 47 0.00 46.27 7.86
C GLY A 47 0.65 47.06 8.99
N ALA A 48 -0.13 47.77 9.79
CA ALA A 48 0.36 48.42 11.00
C ALA A 48 0.79 47.37 12.04
N GLY A 49 2.11 47.28 12.29
CA GLY A 49 2.68 46.35 13.27
C GLY A 49 3.15 45.00 12.71
N ILE A 50 3.23 44.84 11.38
CA ILE A 50 3.78 43.62 10.76
C ILE A 50 5.29 43.51 11.07
N ASN A 51 5.75 42.31 11.46
CA ASN A 51 7.18 42.01 11.56
C ASN A 51 7.84 42.08 10.16
N PRO A 52 8.82 42.98 9.93
CA PRO A 52 9.51 43.11 8.64
C PRO A 52 10.17 41.82 8.15
N GLU A 53 10.54 40.91 9.06
CA GLU A 53 11.13 39.61 8.72
C GLU A 53 10.14 38.71 7.96
N VAL A 54 8.83 38.85 8.20
CA VAL A 54 7.78 38.09 7.49
C VAL A 54 7.70 38.53 6.02
N TRP A 55 7.85 39.82 5.74
CA TRP A 55 7.93 40.32 4.36
C TRP A 55 9.24 39.92 3.67
N ALA A 56 10.36 39.96 4.40
CA ALA A 56 11.65 39.52 3.86
C ALA A 56 11.61 38.03 3.46
N ALA A 57 10.89 37.19 4.22
CA ALA A 57 10.69 35.78 3.92
C ALA A 57 9.79 35.51 2.69
N LEU A 58 9.00 36.50 2.25
CA LEU A 58 8.14 36.41 1.06
C LEU A 58 8.79 36.93 -0.23
N ASN A 59 10.02 37.47 -0.16
CA ASN A 59 10.75 37.96 -1.33
C ASN A 59 11.44 36.84 -2.16
N GLY A 60 11.33 35.58 -1.72
CA GLY A 60 11.80 34.42 -2.47
C GLY A 60 10.75 33.89 -3.46
N ASP A 61 11.17 32.99 -4.34
CA ASP A 61 10.29 32.25 -5.24
C ASP A 61 9.26 31.41 -4.45
N TYR A 62 9.65 30.90 -3.28
CA TYR A 62 8.80 30.08 -2.42
C TYR A 62 8.65 30.67 -1.01
N ALA A 63 7.41 30.96 -0.64
CA ALA A 63 7.06 31.37 0.71
C ALA A 63 7.19 30.17 1.69
N PRO A 64 7.78 30.37 2.89
CA PRO A 64 7.81 29.32 3.91
C PRO A 64 6.40 28.98 4.39
N GLY A 65 6.14 27.69 4.58
CA GLY A 65 4.82 27.22 4.98
C GLY A 65 4.61 25.74 4.72
N ARG A 66 3.42 25.28 5.09
CA ARG A 66 2.99 23.89 4.91
C ARG A 66 1.89 23.83 3.85
N TYR A 67 2.19 23.17 2.73
CA TYR A 67 1.34 23.14 1.54
C TYR A 67 0.84 21.73 1.27
N LEU A 68 -0.43 21.58 0.89
CA LEU A 68 -0.96 20.32 0.35
C LEU A 68 -0.83 20.38 -1.17
N VAL A 69 0.26 19.84 -1.71
CA VAL A 69 0.61 20.01 -3.13
C VAL A 69 0.05 18.87 -3.99
N ASP A 70 -0.52 19.23 -5.15
CA ASP A 70 -0.78 18.31 -6.25
C ASP A 70 0.54 18.00 -6.96
N LEU A 71 1.04 16.78 -6.82
CA LEU A 71 2.37 16.40 -7.26
C LEU A 71 2.33 15.62 -8.58
N SER A 72 3.15 16.03 -9.55
CA SER A 72 3.35 15.31 -10.80
C SER A 72 4.82 14.99 -11.07
N LEU A 73 5.10 13.78 -11.58
CA LEU A 73 6.42 13.34 -12.01
C LEU A 73 6.40 13.03 -13.52
N ASN A 74 7.22 13.73 -14.30
CA ASN A 74 7.32 13.57 -15.76
C ASN A 74 5.95 13.63 -16.47
N GLY A 75 5.07 14.54 -16.00
CA GLY A 75 3.72 14.72 -16.53
C GLY A 75 2.67 13.72 -16.03
N LYS A 76 3.06 12.74 -15.21
CA LYS A 76 2.14 11.80 -14.56
C LYS A 76 1.75 12.31 -13.18
N ASP A 77 0.46 12.41 -12.91
CA ASP A 77 -0.06 12.70 -11.56
C ASP A 77 0.31 11.58 -10.57
N ILE A 78 0.84 11.96 -9.41
CA ILE A 78 1.20 11.04 -8.30
C ILE A 78 0.50 11.41 -6.99
N GLY A 79 -0.53 12.27 -7.07
CA GLY A 79 -1.46 12.57 -5.99
C GLY A 79 -0.99 13.69 -5.06
N LYS A 80 -1.71 13.84 -3.95
CA LYS A 80 -1.53 14.94 -3.00
C LYS A 80 -0.55 14.61 -1.90
N HIS A 81 0.41 15.50 -1.66
CA HIS A 81 1.42 15.33 -0.61
C HIS A 81 1.55 16.61 0.21
N ILE A 82 1.83 16.46 1.50
CA ILE A 82 2.16 17.61 2.35
C ILE A 82 3.63 17.97 2.11
N LEU A 83 3.90 19.20 1.70
CA LEU A 83 5.23 19.77 1.52
C LEU A 83 5.47 20.85 2.56
N ASP A 84 6.53 20.70 3.35
CA ASP A 84 6.98 21.71 4.30
C ASP A 84 8.11 22.52 3.64
N VAL A 85 7.87 23.81 3.38
CA VAL A 85 8.82 24.76 2.79
C VAL A 85 9.44 25.59 3.90
N THR A 86 10.77 25.58 3.99
CA THR A 86 11.52 26.33 5.01
C THR A 86 12.04 27.66 4.47
N PRO A 87 12.44 28.62 5.33
CA PRO A 87 13.09 29.86 4.86
C PRO A 87 14.33 29.63 3.99
N GLN A 88 15.02 28.48 4.16
CA GLN A 88 16.19 28.10 3.37
C GLN A 88 15.82 27.59 1.97
N ASP A 89 14.53 27.37 1.69
CA ASP A 89 14.04 26.92 0.39
C ASP A 89 13.61 28.10 -0.51
N SER A 90 13.86 29.35 -0.10
CA SER A 90 13.34 30.56 -0.76
C SER A 90 13.61 30.64 -2.27
N GLU A 91 14.72 30.07 -2.77
CA GLU A 91 15.08 30.06 -4.19
C GLU A 91 14.96 28.67 -4.83
N ALA A 92 15.05 27.61 -4.02
CA ALA A 92 15.03 26.24 -4.51
C ALA A 92 14.58 25.26 -3.41
N LEU A 93 13.59 24.43 -3.74
CA LEU A 93 13.12 23.39 -2.84
C LEU A 93 14.22 22.35 -2.57
N CYS A 94 14.47 22.08 -1.30
CA CYS A 94 15.27 20.94 -0.87
C CYS A 94 14.37 19.81 -0.36
N LEU A 95 14.27 18.73 -1.13
CA LEU A 95 13.36 17.61 -0.84
C LEU A 95 14.11 16.51 -0.09
N SER A 96 13.62 16.14 1.09
CA SER A 96 14.23 15.06 1.87
C SER A 96 13.99 13.70 1.22
N GLU A 97 14.89 12.76 1.48
CA GLU A 97 14.74 11.39 0.98
C GLU A 97 13.45 10.73 1.51
N ALA A 98 13.09 10.99 2.76
CA ALA A 98 11.85 10.49 3.36
C ALA A 98 10.59 11.04 2.66
N TRP A 99 10.58 12.33 2.30
CA TRP A 99 9.47 12.95 1.57
C TRP A 99 9.36 12.36 0.15
N LEU A 100 10.48 12.25 -0.56
CA LEU A 100 10.54 11.66 -1.90
C LEU A 100 10.06 10.19 -1.88
N ALA A 101 10.52 9.38 -0.93
CA ALA A 101 10.11 8.00 -0.78
C ALA A 101 8.61 7.87 -0.47
N LYS A 102 8.06 8.73 0.40
CA LYS A 102 6.63 8.78 0.69
C LYS A 102 5.80 9.19 -0.54
N ALA A 103 6.36 10.06 -1.39
CA ALA A 103 5.79 10.41 -2.68
C ALA A 103 5.96 9.32 -3.76
N GLY A 104 6.65 8.21 -3.46
CA GLY A 104 6.94 7.14 -4.40
C GLY A 104 8.01 7.50 -5.44
N ILE A 105 8.80 8.54 -5.20
CA ILE A 105 9.89 9.00 -6.07
C ILE A 105 11.22 8.54 -5.47
N TYR A 106 11.96 7.72 -6.21
CA TYR A 106 13.27 7.24 -5.80
C TYR A 106 14.33 7.80 -6.73
N VAL A 107 15.30 8.52 -6.17
CA VAL A 107 16.30 9.28 -6.93
C VAL A 107 17.70 8.66 -6.83
N SER A 108 18.50 8.81 -7.88
CA SER A 108 19.90 8.37 -7.91
C SER A 108 20.79 9.33 -7.15
N ALA A 109 21.37 8.88 -6.04
CA ALA A 109 22.30 9.67 -5.23
C ALA A 109 23.50 10.17 -6.06
N GLU A 110 24.00 9.37 -7.00
CA GLU A 110 25.12 9.76 -7.86
C GLU A 110 24.72 10.83 -8.88
N TYR A 111 23.51 10.73 -9.45
CA TYR A 111 23.01 11.73 -10.40
C TYR A 111 22.80 13.10 -9.73
N PHE A 112 22.28 13.08 -8.51
CA PHE A 112 21.94 14.28 -7.74
C PHE A 112 23.05 14.75 -6.78
N ARG A 113 24.23 14.14 -6.82
CA ARG A 113 25.35 14.41 -5.88
C ARG A 113 25.69 15.90 -5.72
N LYS A 114 25.60 16.69 -6.79
CA LYS A 114 25.87 18.15 -6.76
C LYS A 114 24.79 18.96 -6.00
N GLY A 115 23.59 18.41 -5.89
CA GLY A 115 22.44 19.03 -5.23
C GLY A 115 22.21 18.55 -3.80
N TYR A 116 23.03 17.63 -3.28
CA TYR A 116 22.89 17.15 -1.90
C TYR A 116 23.30 18.21 -0.89
N ASP A 117 22.41 18.53 0.04
CA ASP A 117 22.73 19.30 1.24
C ASP A 117 22.92 18.33 2.41
N ALA A 118 24.18 18.13 2.82
CA ALA A 118 24.53 17.22 3.92
C ALA A 118 24.06 17.72 5.30
N THR A 119 23.89 19.04 5.48
CA THR A 119 23.47 19.63 6.74
C THR A 119 21.97 19.44 6.93
N ARG A 120 21.20 19.64 5.85
CA ARG A 120 19.74 19.51 5.83
C ARG A 120 19.25 18.09 5.48
N GLN A 121 20.14 17.20 5.06
CA GLN A 121 19.86 15.84 4.59
C GLN A 121 18.78 15.78 3.50
N CYS A 122 18.88 16.66 2.50
CA CYS A 122 17.91 16.78 1.42
C CYS A 122 18.58 17.06 0.07
N TRP A 123 17.78 16.95 -0.99
CA TRP A 123 18.23 17.12 -2.37
C TRP A 123 17.61 18.36 -2.99
N VAL A 124 18.45 19.30 -3.44
CA VAL A 124 18.06 20.37 -4.35
C VAL A 124 18.12 19.83 -5.78
N LEU A 125 17.03 19.18 -6.21
CA LEU A 125 16.99 18.41 -7.46
C LEU A 125 17.31 19.27 -8.70
N ALA A 126 16.92 20.54 -8.70
CA ALA A 126 17.16 21.48 -9.80
C ALA A 126 18.65 21.73 -10.11
N LYS A 127 19.58 21.39 -9.20
CA LYS A 127 21.04 21.50 -9.43
C LYS A 127 21.59 20.39 -10.35
N ALA A 128 20.83 19.33 -10.59
CA ALA A 128 21.22 18.26 -11.51
C ALA A 128 20.90 18.63 -12.97
N PRO A 129 21.67 18.13 -13.94
CA PRO A 129 21.44 18.46 -15.35
C PRO A 129 20.07 17.97 -15.82
N ALA A 130 19.43 18.72 -16.73
CA ALA A 130 18.16 18.36 -17.36
C ALA A 130 17.03 18.01 -16.37
N VAL A 131 17.04 18.57 -15.16
CA VAL A 131 15.96 18.47 -14.17
C VAL A 131 15.22 19.79 -14.09
N LYS A 132 13.89 19.75 -14.07
CA LYS A 132 13.04 20.91 -13.77
C LYS A 132 12.23 20.63 -12.51
N VAL A 133 12.27 21.55 -11.56
CA VAL A 133 11.40 21.59 -10.38
C VAL A 133 10.57 22.85 -10.51
N ASP A 134 9.26 22.71 -10.57
CA ASP A 134 8.33 23.81 -10.78
C ASP A 134 7.26 23.74 -9.70
N PHE A 135 7.35 24.62 -8.70
CA PHE A 135 6.38 24.71 -7.62
C PHE A 135 5.58 26.00 -7.76
N ASP A 136 4.32 25.88 -8.16
CA ASP A 136 3.40 27.01 -8.18
C ASP A 136 2.65 27.06 -6.84
N VAL A 137 3.02 28.04 -6.02
CA VAL A 137 2.44 28.27 -4.69
C VAL A 137 0.96 28.64 -4.76
N ALA A 138 0.53 29.34 -5.82
CA ALA A 138 -0.84 29.84 -5.97
C ALA A 138 -1.81 28.70 -6.31
N THR A 139 -1.38 27.77 -7.18
CA THR A 139 -2.16 26.58 -7.53
C THR A 139 -1.87 25.38 -6.63
N GLN A 140 -0.86 25.48 -5.75
CA GLN A 140 -0.33 24.38 -4.93
C GLN A 140 0.04 23.16 -5.80
N SER A 141 0.66 23.39 -6.95
CA SER A 141 1.08 22.32 -7.85
C SER A 141 2.60 22.19 -7.88
N LEU A 142 3.11 20.97 -7.70
CA LEU A 142 4.53 20.65 -7.77
C LEU A 142 4.77 19.72 -8.97
N SER A 143 5.49 20.21 -9.98
CA SER A 143 5.87 19.43 -11.15
C SER A 143 7.36 19.12 -11.13
N LEU A 144 7.69 17.83 -11.19
CA LEU A 144 9.05 17.32 -11.25
C LEU A 144 9.30 16.70 -12.62
N ALA A 145 10.19 17.28 -13.41
CA ALA A 145 10.69 16.68 -14.64
C ALA A 145 12.10 16.14 -14.37
N ILE A 146 12.24 14.81 -14.25
CA ILE A 146 13.47 14.13 -13.89
C ILE A 146 13.84 13.11 -14.99
N PRO A 147 15.05 13.20 -15.59
CA PRO A 147 15.52 12.21 -16.54
C PRO A 147 15.57 10.81 -15.91
N GLN A 148 15.34 9.77 -16.70
CA GLN A 148 15.35 8.39 -16.21
C GLN A 148 16.67 8.02 -15.50
N LYS A 149 17.81 8.58 -15.92
CA LYS A 149 19.11 8.38 -15.25
C LYS A 149 19.14 8.92 -13.81
N GLY A 150 18.31 9.91 -13.50
CA GLY A 150 18.11 10.45 -12.15
C GLY A 150 17.14 9.66 -11.31
N LEU A 151 16.34 8.75 -11.89
CA LEU A 151 15.41 7.91 -11.17
C LEU A 151 15.99 6.51 -10.96
N VAL A 152 15.67 5.90 -9.83
CA VAL A 152 16.00 4.49 -9.55
C VAL A 152 14.72 3.70 -9.32
N LYS A 153 14.78 2.38 -9.49
CA LYS A 153 13.66 1.51 -9.11
C LYS A 153 13.42 1.64 -7.60
N MET A 154 12.16 1.46 -7.19
CA MET A 154 11.80 1.37 -5.76
C MET A 154 12.72 0.36 -5.07
N PRO A 155 13.46 0.77 -4.02
CA PRO A 155 14.39 -0.12 -3.35
C PRO A 155 13.61 -1.13 -2.51
N GLU A 156 14.19 -2.33 -2.32
CA GLU A 156 13.53 -3.43 -1.63
C GLU A 156 13.30 -3.18 -0.13
N ASN A 157 13.90 -2.13 0.44
CA ASN A 157 13.93 -1.80 1.87
C ASN A 157 12.95 -0.68 2.32
N VAL A 158 12.11 -0.12 1.45
CA VAL A 158 11.09 0.89 1.82
C VAL A 158 10.13 0.35 2.89
N GLU A 159 9.97 1.03 4.02
CA GLU A 159 9.04 0.59 5.07
C GLU A 159 7.60 0.52 4.56
N TRP A 160 6.92 -0.58 4.89
CA TRP A 160 5.51 -0.74 4.58
C TRP A 160 4.67 -0.10 5.69
N ASP A 161 3.64 0.62 5.27
CA ASP A 161 2.56 1.01 6.18
C ASP A 161 1.66 -0.20 6.41
N TYR A 162 1.67 -0.72 7.63
CA TYR A 162 0.82 -1.84 8.04
C TYR A 162 -0.59 -1.41 8.46
N GLY A 163 -0.89 -0.11 8.33
CA GLY A 163 -2.16 0.49 8.71
C GLY A 163 -2.24 0.82 10.20
N THR A 164 -3.37 1.40 10.58
CA THR A 164 -3.69 1.69 11.98
C THR A 164 -4.52 0.56 12.58
N GLU A 165 -4.40 0.38 13.90
CA GLU A 165 -5.22 -0.56 14.65
C GLU A 165 -6.70 -0.18 14.56
N ALA A 166 -7.50 -1.10 14.07
CA ALA A 166 -8.91 -0.87 13.81
C ALA A 166 -9.68 -2.18 13.82
N PHE A 167 -10.95 -2.10 14.15
CA PHE A 167 -11.91 -3.19 14.05
C PHE A 167 -13.01 -2.83 13.07
N ARG A 168 -13.35 -3.78 12.19
CA ARG A 168 -14.42 -3.65 11.22
C ARG A 168 -15.32 -4.89 11.32
N MET A 169 -16.63 -4.64 11.32
CA MET A 169 -17.66 -5.66 11.19
C MET A 169 -18.52 -5.31 9.98
N ASN A 170 -18.61 -6.22 9.02
CA ASN A 170 -19.68 -6.21 8.03
C ASN A 170 -20.72 -7.23 8.46
N TYR A 171 -22.00 -6.95 8.21
CA TYR A 171 -23.06 -7.90 8.50
C TYR A 171 -24.08 -7.89 7.37
N ASN A 172 -24.71 -9.03 7.13
CA ASN A 172 -25.86 -9.16 6.27
C ASN A 172 -26.94 -9.91 7.05
N ALA A 173 -28.19 -9.49 6.91
CA ALA A 173 -29.32 -10.20 7.49
C ALA A 173 -30.50 -10.13 6.54
N ASN A 174 -31.13 -11.26 6.31
CA ASN A 174 -32.33 -11.37 5.50
C ASN A 174 -33.34 -12.26 6.22
N ALA A 175 -34.61 -11.87 6.14
CA ALA A 175 -35.72 -12.65 6.66
C ALA A 175 -36.78 -12.76 5.57
N ASN A 176 -37.36 -13.94 5.44
CA ASN A 176 -38.46 -14.21 4.55
C ASN A 176 -39.60 -14.82 5.36
N SER A 177 -40.79 -14.25 5.24
CA SER A 177 -42.00 -14.75 5.90
C SER A 177 -43.05 -15.07 4.84
N GLY A 178 -43.39 -16.35 4.72
CA GLY A 178 -44.43 -16.86 3.85
C GLY A 178 -45.62 -17.38 4.66
N ARG A 179 -46.71 -17.73 3.98
CA ARG A 179 -47.96 -18.18 4.60
C ARG A 179 -47.82 -19.39 5.55
N TYR A 180 -46.81 -20.23 5.33
CA TYR A 180 -46.59 -21.48 6.07
C TYR A 180 -45.15 -21.69 6.55
N ASN A 181 -44.25 -20.73 6.30
CA ASN A 181 -42.84 -20.85 6.67
C ASN A 181 -42.19 -19.48 6.82
N THR A 182 -41.50 -19.28 7.94
CA THR A 182 -40.61 -18.17 8.19
C THR A 182 -39.18 -18.68 8.21
N SER A 183 -38.28 -17.99 7.52
CA SER A 183 -36.85 -18.24 7.60
C SER A 183 -36.07 -16.95 7.75
N ALA A 184 -34.93 -17.03 8.43
CA ALA A 184 -33.98 -15.94 8.53
C ALA A 184 -32.57 -16.47 8.34
N PHE A 185 -31.72 -15.62 7.78
CA PHE A 185 -30.29 -15.84 7.64
C PHE A 185 -29.57 -14.57 8.06
N GLY A 186 -28.43 -14.74 8.72
CA GLY A 186 -27.51 -13.68 9.06
C GLY A 186 -26.08 -14.13 8.78
N SER A 187 -25.24 -13.20 8.36
CA SER A 187 -23.79 -13.37 8.30
C SER A 187 -23.08 -12.18 8.92
N ALA A 188 -21.90 -12.43 9.46
CA ALA A 188 -21.02 -11.41 9.98
C ALA A 188 -19.58 -11.70 9.54
N ASP A 189 -18.90 -10.69 9.02
CA ASP A 189 -17.48 -10.70 8.70
C ASP A 189 -16.75 -9.70 9.60
N LEU A 190 -15.87 -10.23 10.44
CA LEU A 190 -15.08 -9.47 11.39
C LEU A 190 -13.64 -9.38 10.88
N LYS A 191 -13.07 -8.18 10.91
CA LYS A 191 -11.65 -7.95 10.65
C LYS A 191 -11.07 -7.01 11.69
N ALA A 192 -9.92 -7.36 12.24
CA ALA A 192 -9.18 -6.52 13.17
C ALA A 192 -7.72 -6.41 12.73
N ASN A 193 -7.21 -5.19 12.67
CA ASN A 193 -5.77 -4.92 12.52
C ASN A 193 -5.20 -4.63 13.91
N ILE A 194 -4.18 -5.38 14.34
CA ILE A 194 -3.49 -5.19 15.62
C ILE A 194 -1.99 -5.34 15.38
N GLY A 195 -1.24 -4.24 15.53
CA GLY A 195 0.15 -4.18 15.05
C GLY A 195 0.29 -4.60 13.59
N ARG A 196 1.05 -5.69 13.34
CA ARG A 196 1.28 -6.25 11.98
C ARG A 196 0.38 -7.45 11.66
N TRP A 197 -0.59 -7.76 12.52
CA TRP A 197 -1.50 -8.89 12.34
C TRP A 197 -2.86 -8.41 11.88
N VAL A 198 -3.44 -9.16 10.95
CA VAL A 198 -4.83 -9.00 10.52
C VAL A 198 -5.58 -10.25 10.94
N VAL A 199 -6.48 -10.10 11.90
CA VAL A 199 -7.38 -11.18 12.32
C VAL A 199 -8.65 -11.08 11.50
N SER A 200 -9.04 -12.17 10.85
CA SER A 200 -10.28 -12.27 10.08
C SER A 200 -11.13 -13.42 10.62
N SER A 201 -12.43 -13.18 10.77
CA SER A 201 -13.39 -14.21 11.12
C SER A 201 -14.69 -14.00 10.37
N SER A 202 -15.34 -15.08 9.97
CA SER A 202 -16.67 -15.03 9.39
C SER A 202 -17.58 -16.03 10.09
N ALA A 203 -18.83 -15.64 10.29
CA ALA A 203 -19.84 -16.47 10.91
C ALA A 203 -21.16 -16.33 10.17
N THR A 204 -21.93 -17.42 10.13
CA THR A 204 -23.27 -17.46 9.56
C THR A 204 -24.23 -18.09 10.54
N ALA A 205 -25.47 -17.62 10.54
CA ALA A 205 -26.56 -18.23 11.28
C ALA A 205 -27.81 -18.28 10.41
N SER A 206 -28.52 -19.39 10.45
CA SER A 206 -29.79 -19.58 9.76
C SER A 206 -30.82 -20.16 10.73
N THR A 207 -32.08 -19.81 10.53
CA THR A 207 -33.21 -20.36 11.29
C THR A 207 -34.42 -20.48 10.38
N GLY A 208 -35.24 -21.50 10.61
CA GLY A 208 -36.50 -21.66 9.91
C GLY A 208 -37.48 -22.57 10.64
N ASP A 209 -38.77 -22.35 10.40
CA ASP A 209 -39.86 -23.07 11.07
C ASP A 209 -39.85 -24.60 10.80
N GLY A 210 -39.09 -25.05 9.79
CA GLY A 210 -38.84 -26.46 9.47
C GLY A 210 -37.78 -27.17 10.33
N GLY A 211 -37.16 -26.50 11.30
CA GLY A 211 -36.28 -27.12 12.30
C GLY A 211 -34.77 -27.05 12.05
N SER A 212 -34.31 -26.37 10.99
CA SER A 212 -32.88 -26.16 10.73
C SER A 212 -32.43 -24.82 11.31
N ASN A 213 -32.06 -24.82 12.60
CA ASN A 213 -31.32 -23.72 13.21
C ASN A 213 -29.85 -24.08 13.19
N GLU A 214 -29.06 -23.34 12.42
CA GLU A 214 -27.63 -23.58 12.28
C GLU A 214 -26.87 -22.29 12.57
N ALA A 215 -25.75 -22.42 13.27
CA ALA A 215 -24.83 -21.32 13.50
C ALA A 215 -23.41 -21.85 13.42
N THR A 216 -22.62 -21.27 12.52
CA THR A 216 -21.29 -21.76 12.18
C THR A 216 -20.30 -20.61 12.15
N ILE A 217 -19.12 -20.80 12.74
CA ILE A 217 -17.96 -19.94 12.53
C ILE A 217 -17.20 -20.53 11.35
N ASN A 218 -17.37 -19.92 10.18
CA ASN A 218 -16.85 -20.43 8.92
C ASN A 218 -15.33 -20.23 8.82
N MET A 219 -14.81 -19.15 9.41
CA MET A 219 -13.39 -18.83 9.39
C MET A 219 -12.96 -18.15 10.69
N PHE A 220 -11.76 -18.47 11.15
CA PHE A 220 -11.05 -17.72 12.18
C PHE A 220 -9.54 -17.86 11.93
N THR A 221 -8.93 -16.79 11.45
CA THR A 221 -7.55 -16.81 10.95
C THR A 221 -6.85 -15.51 11.29
N ALA A 222 -5.61 -15.59 11.75
CA ALA A 222 -4.72 -14.46 11.89
C ALA A 222 -3.64 -14.52 10.81
N THR A 223 -3.47 -13.44 10.05
CA THR A 223 -2.47 -13.35 9.00
C THR A 223 -1.45 -12.25 9.28
N ARG A 224 -0.22 -12.46 8.82
CA ARG A 224 0.87 -11.49 8.92
C ARG A 224 1.81 -11.61 7.72
N ALA A 225 2.10 -10.49 7.10
CA ALA A 225 3.09 -10.42 6.04
C ALA A 225 4.53 -10.53 6.58
N ILE A 226 5.31 -11.45 6.01
CA ILE A 226 6.73 -11.69 6.28
C ILE A 226 7.54 -11.15 5.10
N ARG A 227 7.93 -9.89 5.22
CA ARG A 227 8.60 -9.12 4.16
C ARG A 227 9.87 -9.80 3.62
N SER A 228 10.74 -10.31 4.49
CA SER A 228 12.03 -10.92 4.10
C SER A 228 11.87 -12.15 3.20
N LEU A 229 10.70 -12.78 3.22
CA LEU A 229 10.36 -13.94 2.40
C LEU A 229 9.34 -13.60 1.31
N SER A 230 8.87 -12.35 1.25
CA SER A 230 7.70 -11.91 0.46
C SER A 230 6.55 -12.92 0.58
N ALA A 231 6.19 -13.27 1.81
CA ALA A 231 5.24 -14.36 2.10
C ALA A 231 4.21 -13.94 3.14
N ASP A 232 3.03 -14.56 3.12
CA ASP A 232 2.02 -14.44 4.17
C ASP A 232 2.11 -15.63 5.12
N LEU A 233 2.22 -15.34 6.41
CA LEU A 233 2.03 -16.31 7.49
C LEU A 233 0.57 -16.27 7.92
N ALA A 234 -0.12 -17.41 7.89
CA ALA A 234 -1.48 -17.57 8.40
C ALA A 234 -1.52 -18.60 9.52
N VAL A 235 -2.33 -18.33 10.54
CA VAL A 235 -2.55 -19.20 11.71
C VAL A 235 -4.04 -19.30 11.99
N GLY A 236 -4.55 -20.50 12.24
CA GLY A 236 -5.97 -20.77 12.52
C GLY A 236 -6.58 -21.65 11.45
N LYS A 237 -7.81 -21.35 11.03
CA LYS A 237 -8.44 -22.04 9.89
C LYS A 237 -7.79 -21.54 8.60
N THR A 238 -7.09 -22.42 7.90
CA THR A 238 -6.37 -22.15 6.64
C THR A 238 -6.84 -23.11 5.57
N SER A 239 -6.41 -22.91 4.33
CA SER A 239 -6.52 -23.93 3.28
C SER A 239 -5.13 -24.27 2.76
N THR A 240 -4.95 -25.52 2.39
CA THR A 240 -3.73 -26.00 1.71
C THR A 240 -4.13 -26.68 0.42
N GLY A 241 -3.35 -26.47 -0.63
CA GLY A 241 -3.62 -27.00 -1.95
C GLY A 241 -3.17 -26.07 -3.05
N ASP A 242 -3.44 -26.48 -4.28
CA ASP A 242 -3.12 -25.74 -5.50
C ASP A 242 -4.34 -25.74 -6.42
N SER A 243 -4.47 -24.69 -7.21
CA SER A 243 -5.48 -24.52 -8.26
C SER A 243 -5.62 -25.71 -9.22
N LEU A 244 -4.55 -26.49 -9.39
CA LEU A 244 -4.53 -27.69 -10.25
C LEU A 244 -4.90 -28.99 -9.53
N LEU A 245 -4.67 -29.07 -8.21
CA LEU A 245 -4.78 -30.31 -7.43
C LEU A 245 -5.95 -30.28 -6.44
N GLY A 246 -6.71 -29.19 -6.39
CA GLY A 246 -7.73 -28.94 -5.39
C GLY A 246 -7.14 -28.37 -4.09
N SER A 247 -8.03 -27.95 -3.19
CA SER A 247 -7.68 -27.40 -1.89
C SER A 247 -8.50 -28.04 -0.78
N THR A 248 -7.87 -28.32 0.35
CA THR A 248 -8.53 -28.80 1.57
C THR A 248 -8.43 -27.78 2.69
N GLY A 249 -9.49 -27.70 3.50
CA GLY A 249 -9.51 -26.90 4.72
C GLY A 249 -8.63 -27.53 5.78
N THR A 250 -7.93 -26.71 6.56
CA THR A 250 -7.05 -27.17 7.63
C THR A 250 -7.14 -26.25 8.83
N TYR A 251 -6.91 -26.78 10.02
CA TYR A 251 -6.58 -25.98 11.20
C TYR A 251 -5.08 -26.10 11.48
N GLY A 252 -4.36 -25.00 11.38
CA GLY A 252 -2.92 -25.02 11.55
C GLY A 252 -2.24 -23.72 11.21
N VAL A 253 -1.06 -23.86 10.60
CA VAL A 253 -0.20 -22.75 10.18
C VAL A 253 0.16 -22.95 8.71
N SER A 254 0.12 -21.87 7.93
CA SER A 254 0.65 -21.86 6.57
C SER A 254 1.55 -20.66 6.33
N LEU A 255 2.57 -20.86 5.50
CA LEU A 255 3.47 -19.83 5.01
C LEU A 255 3.53 -19.95 3.49
N SER A 256 2.96 -18.99 2.79
CA SER A 256 2.86 -18.98 1.33
C SER A 256 3.47 -17.73 0.72
N ARG A 257 4.17 -17.88 -0.40
CA ARG A 257 4.71 -16.76 -1.17
C ARG A 257 3.56 -15.85 -1.62
N ASN A 258 3.69 -14.54 -1.39
CA ASN A 258 2.76 -13.53 -1.89
C ASN A 258 3.48 -12.66 -2.93
N ASN A 259 3.20 -12.93 -4.21
CA ASN A 259 3.81 -12.21 -5.32
C ASN A 259 3.32 -10.75 -5.44
N SER A 260 2.19 -10.39 -4.82
CA SER A 260 1.71 -9.01 -4.75
C SER A 260 2.55 -8.12 -3.85
N MET A 261 3.46 -8.69 -3.04
CA MET A 261 4.42 -7.93 -2.25
C MET A 261 5.58 -7.36 -3.08
N LYS A 262 5.76 -7.81 -4.32
CA LYS A 262 6.81 -7.31 -5.22
C LYS A 262 6.27 -6.15 -6.06
N PRO A 263 6.99 -5.02 -6.18
CA PRO A 263 6.63 -3.97 -7.13
C PRO A 263 6.70 -4.47 -8.57
N GLY A 264 5.75 -4.05 -9.40
CA GLY A 264 5.74 -4.35 -10.84
C GLY A 264 4.51 -5.12 -11.28
N ASN A 265 4.58 -5.70 -12.48
CA ASN A 265 3.49 -6.48 -13.06
C ASN A 265 3.39 -7.85 -12.39
N LEU A 266 2.17 -8.23 -12.02
CA LEU A 266 1.87 -9.58 -11.52
C LEU A 266 1.87 -10.58 -12.68
N GLY A 267 2.43 -11.76 -12.45
CA GLY A 267 2.48 -12.86 -13.43
C GLY A 267 3.80 -12.97 -14.18
N TYR A 268 3.81 -13.82 -15.20
CA TYR A 268 4.99 -14.09 -16.02
C TYR A 268 5.38 -12.87 -16.85
N THR A 269 6.58 -12.36 -16.62
CA THR A 269 7.22 -11.31 -17.42
C THR A 269 8.53 -11.84 -17.98
N PRO A 270 8.61 -12.12 -19.28
CA PRO A 270 9.87 -12.56 -19.90
C PRO A 270 10.88 -11.42 -19.92
N VAL A 271 12.15 -11.79 -20.00
CA VAL A 271 13.26 -10.84 -20.18
C VAL A 271 13.62 -10.81 -21.67
N PHE A 272 13.51 -9.63 -22.27
CA PHE A 272 13.91 -9.42 -23.67
C PHE A 272 15.29 -8.80 -23.69
N SER A 273 16.32 -9.60 -23.99
CA SER A 273 17.71 -9.15 -24.05
C SER A 273 18.20 -9.01 -25.48
N GLY A 274 19.04 -8.00 -25.73
CA GLY A 274 19.68 -7.76 -27.01
C GLY A 274 20.97 -6.95 -26.87
N ILE A 275 21.58 -6.60 -27.99
CA ILE A 275 22.77 -5.74 -28.04
C ILE A 275 22.49 -4.59 -29.01
N ALA A 276 22.72 -3.35 -28.58
CA ALA A 276 22.60 -2.16 -29.40
C ALA A 276 23.99 -1.66 -29.83
N ASN A 277 24.23 -1.50 -31.13
CA ASN A 277 25.52 -1.04 -31.68
C ASN A 277 25.72 0.50 -31.60
N GLY A 278 24.84 1.21 -30.89
CA GLY A 278 24.80 2.66 -30.74
C GLY A 278 23.56 3.06 -29.92
N PRO A 279 23.35 4.35 -29.60
CA PRO A 279 22.10 4.82 -29.02
C PRO A 279 20.92 4.38 -29.91
N SER A 280 20.00 3.59 -29.36
CA SER A 280 18.96 2.93 -30.17
C SER A 280 17.60 3.00 -29.49
N ARG A 281 16.52 3.11 -30.28
CA ARG A 281 15.15 2.91 -29.80
C ARG A 281 14.79 1.43 -29.89
N VAL A 282 14.41 0.85 -28.75
CA VAL A 282 13.91 -0.52 -28.66
C VAL A 282 12.40 -0.49 -28.56
N THR A 283 11.73 -1.22 -29.44
CA THR A 283 10.27 -1.36 -29.47
C THR A 283 9.89 -2.83 -29.40
N LEU A 284 8.96 -3.19 -28.52
CA LEU A 284 8.40 -4.54 -28.43
C LEU A 284 6.96 -4.51 -28.94
N THR A 285 6.62 -5.45 -29.81
CA THR A 285 5.27 -5.57 -30.39
C THR A 285 4.76 -7.01 -30.30
N GLN A 286 3.48 -7.17 -30.00
CA GLN A 286 2.79 -8.47 -29.98
C GLN A 286 1.44 -8.32 -30.66
N ASN A 287 1.13 -9.19 -31.63
CA ASN A 287 -0.14 -9.16 -32.37
C ASN A 287 -0.49 -7.76 -32.91
N GLY A 288 0.51 -7.03 -33.44
CA GLY A 288 0.35 -5.67 -33.98
C GLY A 288 0.19 -4.57 -32.94
N ARG A 289 0.22 -4.88 -31.63
CA ARG A 289 0.15 -3.89 -30.54
C ARG A 289 1.53 -3.64 -29.97
N MET A 290 1.85 -2.37 -29.71
CA MET A 290 3.09 -1.98 -29.04
C MET A 290 2.97 -2.29 -27.54
N LEU A 291 3.86 -3.13 -27.04
CA LEU A 291 3.97 -3.46 -25.62
C LEU A 291 4.88 -2.49 -24.87
N TYR A 292 5.94 -2.04 -25.54
CA TYR A 292 6.99 -1.21 -24.96
C TYR A 292 7.71 -0.40 -26.04
N SER A 293 8.13 0.82 -25.71
CA SER A 293 9.11 1.57 -26.49
C SER A 293 10.00 2.40 -25.57
N GLY A 294 11.33 2.30 -25.74
CA GLY A 294 12.30 3.01 -24.90
C GLY A 294 13.63 3.24 -25.61
N MET A 295 14.39 4.25 -25.17
CA MET A 295 15.75 4.49 -25.66
C MET A 295 16.74 3.69 -24.82
N MET A 296 17.66 3.01 -25.49
CA MET A 296 18.74 2.23 -24.88
C MET A 296 20.10 2.83 -25.24
N PRO A 297 21.07 2.82 -24.30
CA PRO A 297 22.45 3.15 -24.62
C PRO A 297 23.10 2.08 -25.51
N SER A 298 24.26 2.38 -26.07
CA SER A 298 25.07 1.39 -26.78
C SER A 298 25.55 0.29 -25.83
N GLY A 299 25.50 -0.96 -26.29
CA GLY A 299 25.88 -2.16 -25.55
C GLY A 299 24.72 -3.15 -25.32
N PRO A 300 24.96 -4.22 -24.53
CA PRO A 300 23.92 -5.15 -24.12
C PRO A 300 22.84 -4.44 -23.29
N PHE A 301 21.59 -4.78 -23.54
CA PHE A 301 20.45 -4.28 -22.78
C PHE A 301 19.46 -5.42 -22.49
N SER A 302 18.62 -5.22 -21.48
CA SER A 302 17.49 -6.09 -21.17
C SER A 302 16.26 -5.26 -20.84
N VAL A 303 15.14 -5.55 -21.49
CA VAL A 303 13.83 -4.99 -21.15
C VAL A 303 13.11 -5.99 -20.25
N THR A 304 12.78 -5.56 -19.03
CA THR A 304 12.03 -6.34 -18.03
C THR A 304 10.66 -5.73 -17.79
N ASP A 305 9.78 -6.46 -17.10
CA ASP A 305 8.50 -5.95 -16.59
C ASP A 305 7.50 -5.53 -17.68
N VAL A 306 7.56 -6.16 -18.86
CA VAL A 306 6.65 -5.87 -19.97
C VAL A 306 5.42 -6.76 -19.88
N PRO A 307 4.20 -6.21 -19.72
CA PRO A 307 2.99 -7.01 -19.64
C PRO A 307 2.69 -7.64 -20.99
N LEU A 308 2.43 -8.95 -20.99
CA LEU A 308 1.97 -9.69 -22.17
C LEU A 308 0.44 -9.72 -22.18
N TYR A 309 -0.17 -9.68 -23.37
CA TYR A 309 -1.63 -9.82 -23.50
C TYR A 309 -2.08 -11.27 -23.57
N SER A 310 -1.31 -12.11 -24.27
CA SER A 310 -1.61 -13.51 -24.50
C SER A 310 -0.33 -14.28 -24.82
N SER A 311 -0.46 -15.60 -24.99
CA SER A 311 0.53 -16.37 -25.75
C SER A 311 0.66 -15.83 -27.17
N GLY A 312 1.84 -15.97 -27.75
CA GLY A 312 2.16 -15.50 -29.10
C GLY A 312 3.48 -14.71 -29.15
N ASP A 313 4.06 -14.66 -30.34
CA ASP A 313 5.38 -14.10 -30.57
C ASP A 313 5.45 -12.60 -30.23
N VAL A 314 6.52 -12.23 -29.53
CA VAL A 314 6.89 -10.82 -29.33
C VAL A 314 8.02 -10.49 -30.28
N THR A 315 7.80 -9.49 -31.13
CA THR A 315 8.83 -8.96 -32.03
C THR A 315 9.49 -7.75 -31.40
N MET A 316 10.79 -7.87 -31.15
CA MET A 316 11.66 -6.77 -30.75
C MET A 316 12.30 -6.13 -31.97
N THR A 317 12.12 -4.82 -32.10
CA THR A 317 12.75 -4.00 -33.14
C THR A 317 13.69 -3.00 -32.47
N VAL A 318 14.96 -3.07 -32.81
CA VAL A 318 16.02 -2.15 -32.36
C VAL A 318 16.36 -1.22 -33.52
N THR A 319 16.05 0.05 -33.38
CA THR A 319 16.34 1.08 -34.40
C THR A 319 17.45 1.98 -33.90
N GLY A 320 18.62 1.90 -34.54
CA GLY A 320 19.77 2.75 -34.25
C GLY A 320 19.52 4.21 -34.62
N ASP A 321 20.30 5.10 -34.03
CA ASP A 321 20.38 6.51 -34.43
C ASP A 321 20.90 6.70 -35.87
N ASP A 322 21.70 5.75 -36.35
CA ASP A 322 22.14 5.62 -37.75
C ASP A 322 21.05 5.13 -38.71
N GLY A 323 19.83 4.86 -38.20
CA GLY A 323 18.69 4.39 -38.97
C GLY A 323 18.71 2.90 -39.29
N ARG A 324 19.73 2.14 -38.87
CA ARG A 324 19.74 0.68 -39.04
C ARG A 324 18.70 0.05 -38.13
N VAL A 325 18.02 -0.98 -38.65
CA VAL A 325 16.98 -1.70 -37.93
C VAL A 325 17.39 -3.16 -37.78
N GLN A 326 17.34 -3.66 -36.56
CA GLN A 326 17.50 -5.07 -36.24
C GLN A 326 16.21 -5.60 -35.62
N THR A 327 15.75 -6.75 -36.10
CA THR A 327 14.53 -7.39 -35.60
C THR A 327 14.86 -8.76 -35.01
N GLN A 328 14.29 -9.06 -33.85
CA GLN A 328 14.40 -10.34 -33.18
C GLN A 328 13.02 -10.80 -32.72
N VAL A 329 12.68 -12.06 -32.99
CA VAL A 329 11.40 -12.65 -32.62
C VAL A 329 11.60 -13.56 -31.40
N PHE A 330 10.77 -13.36 -30.39
CA PHE A 330 10.73 -14.17 -29.17
C PHE A 330 9.43 -14.98 -29.17
N PRO A 331 9.48 -16.29 -29.46
CA PRO A 331 8.31 -17.14 -29.37
C PRO A 331 7.94 -17.35 -27.90
N LEU A 332 6.70 -17.00 -27.52
CA LEU A 332 6.24 -17.06 -26.14
C LEU A 332 4.97 -17.89 -26.01
N SER A 333 5.02 -18.86 -25.11
CA SER A 333 3.85 -19.59 -24.61
C SER A 333 3.69 -19.26 -23.14
N VAL A 334 2.58 -18.61 -22.78
CA VAL A 334 2.24 -18.28 -21.40
C VAL A 334 1.28 -19.34 -20.88
N MET A 335 1.65 -19.98 -19.76
CA MET A 335 0.81 -20.97 -19.08
C MET A 335 0.41 -20.47 -17.69
N ALA A 336 -0.73 -20.93 -17.18
CA ALA A 336 -1.13 -20.67 -15.80
C ALA A 336 -0.07 -21.23 -14.83
N GLY A 337 0.28 -20.46 -13.80
CA GLY A 337 1.33 -20.84 -12.83
C GLY A 337 2.77 -20.65 -13.31
N GLN A 338 3.01 -20.06 -14.50
CA GLN A 338 4.36 -19.81 -14.98
C GLN A 338 5.03 -18.66 -14.22
N LEU A 339 6.23 -18.92 -13.71
CA LEU A 339 7.04 -17.94 -12.98
C LEU A 339 8.05 -17.23 -13.89
N SER A 340 8.27 -15.94 -13.64
CA SER A 340 9.31 -15.19 -14.36
C SER A 340 10.70 -15.70 -13.99
N PRO A 341 11.72 -15.53 -14.86
CA PRO A 341 13.09 -15.93 -14.53
C PRO A 341 13.56 -15.37 -13.18
N GLY A 342 14.14 -16.24 -12.34
CA GLY A 342 14.61 -15.90 -11.00
C GLY A 342 13.52 -15.73 -9.94
N GLN A 343 12.24 -15.96 -10.28
CA GLN A 343 11.16 -16.00 -9.30
C GLN A 343 10.95 -17.42 -8.79
N HIS A 344 10.56 -17.51 -7.51
CA HIS A 344 10.27 -18.75 -6.83
C HIS A 344 8.92 -18.62 -6.12
N GLU A 345 8.12 -19.66 -6.21
CA GLU A 345 6.87 -19.80 -5.47
C GLU A 345 7.00 -20.97 -4.51
N PHE A 346 6.43 -20.81 -3.33
CA PHE A 346 6.40 -21.86 -2.31
C PHE A 346 5.15 -21.69 -1.45
N SER A 347 4.67 -22.82 -0.94
CA SER A 347 3.63 -22.86 0.08
C SER A 347 3.96 -24.02 1.01
N VAL A 348 4.08 -23.75 2.30
CA VAL A 348 4.34 -24.75 3.33
C VAL A 348 3.22 -24.63 4.36
N ALA A 349 2.51 -25.72 4.61
CA ALA A 349 1.43 -25.78 5.59
C ALA A 349 1.61 -26.98 6.52
N ALA A 350 1.21 -26.81 7.77
CA ALA A 350 1.16 -27.87 8.76
C ALA A 350 -0.10 -27.68 9.62
N GLY A 351 -0.92 -28.72 9.71
CA GLY A 351 -2.19 -28.67 10.42
C GLY A 351 -2.93 -29.99 10.37
N ILE A 352 -4.14 -29.98 10.91
CA ILE A 352 -5.10 -31.08 10.79
C ILE A 352 -6.17 -30.71 9.75
N PRO A 353 -6.72 -31.68 8.99
CA PRO A 353 -7.87 -31.45 8.13
C PRO A 353 -9.04 -30.83 8.90
N ASP A 354 -9.80 -29.97 8.23
CA ASP A 354 -11.09 -29.49 8.74
C ASP A 354 -12.14 -30.58 8.49
N ASP A 355 -12.91 -30.94 9.52
CA ASP A 355 -13.83 -32.08 9.47
C ASP A 355 -14.98 -31.90 8.44
N ASP A 356 -15.23 -30.67 7.97
CA ASP A 356 -16.17 -30.33 6.88
C ASP A 356 -15.51 -30.33 5.48
N SER A 357 -14.23 -30.69 5.35
CA SER A 357 -13.49 -30.69 4.09
C SER A 357 -13.34 -32.08 3.49
N ASP A 358 -14.40 -32.56 2.85
CA ASP A 358 -14.32 -33.73 1.98
C ASP A 358 -13.50 -33.37 0.73
N LEU A 359 -12.34 -34.00 0.56
CA LEU A 359 -11.62 -34.04 -0.71
C LEU A 359 -12.34 -35.06 -1.61
N GLU A 360 -13.15 -34.59 -2.56
CA GLU A 360 -13.64 -35.43 -3.67
C GLU A 360 -12.55 -35.69 -4.72
#